data_AF-A0A7W6PJY4-F1
#
_entry.id   AF-A0A7W6PJY4-F1
#
_cell.length_a   1.000
_cell.length_b   1.000
_cell.length_c   1.000
_cell.angle_alpha   90.00
_cell.angle_beta   90.00
_cell.angle_gamma   90.00
#
_symmetry.space_group_name_H-M   'P 1'
#
loop_
_entity.id
_entity.type
_entity.pdbx_description
1 polymer ?
#
loop_
_entity_poly.entity_id
_entity_poly.type
_entity_poly.pdbx_seq_one_letter_code
_entity_poly.pdbx_strand_id
1 'polypeptide(L)'
;MPAYLYTVWFRDNAVDQCEQDHEWPACIEIVAPHAELAAAWGTALASDYARRHVGLTRLGQSIEALAAGPSGKLPLVQYGAPATDAEIGW
;
A
#
# COMPACT_ATOMS: atom_id res chain seq x y z
N MET A 1 -6.00 18.75 -2.74
CA MET A 1 -5.39 18.06 -1.59
C MET A 1 -4.09 17.43 -2.06
N PRO A 2 -3.03 17.39 -1.25
CA PRO A 2 -1.77 16.77 -1.64
C PRO A 2 -1.94 15.25 -1.84
N ALA A 3 -1.02 14.67 -2.61
CA ALA A 3 -0.96 13.24 -2.88
C ALA A 3 0.38 12.67 -2.43
N TYR A 4 0.35 11.40 -2.01
CA TYR A 4 1.50 10.70 -1.47
C TYR A 4 1.58 9.30 -2.07
N LEU A 5 2.78 8.86 -2.44
CA LEU A 5 3.04 7.47 -2.78
C LEU A 5 3.28 6.69 -1.49
N TYR A 6 2.42 5.72 -1.21
CA TYR A 6 2.59 4.74 -0.15
C TYR A 6 3.09 3.44 -0.75
N THR A 7 4.25 2.99 -0.28
CA THR A 7 4.84 1.71 -0.66
C THR A 7 4.91 0.83 0.58
N VAL A 8 4.46 -0.42 0.46
CA VAL A 8 4.53 -1.42 1.52
C VAL A 8 5.15 -2.70 0.97
N TRP A 9 5.98 -3.35 1.76
CA TRP A 9 6.60 -4.62 1.38
C TRP A 9 5.94 -5.78 2.12
N PHE A 10 5.57 -6.80 1.36
CA PHE A 10 5.05 -8.05 1.86
C PHE A 10 6.03 -9.19 1.67
N ARG A 11 5.87 -10.20 2.52
CA ARG A 11 6.44 -11.54 2.34
C ARG A 11 5.32 -12.56 2.45
N ASP A 12 5.22 -13.46 1.50
CA ASP A 12 4.36 -14.64 1.60
C ASP A 12 5.19 -15.88 1.95
N ASN A 13 4.97 -16.41 3.15
CA ASN A 13 5.67 -17.60 3.62
C ASN A 13 5.11 -18.90 3.01
N ALA A 14 4.02 -18.85 2.25
CA ALA A 14 3.49 -19.98 1.49
C ALA A 14 4.14 -20.13 0.10
N VAL A 15 4.84 -19.09 -0.36
CA VAL A 15 5.56 -19.05 -1.64
C VAL A 15 7.03 -19.45 -1.43
N ASP A 16 7.61 -20.18 -2.38
CA ASP A 16 9.02 -20.61 -2.27
C ASP A 16 9.94 -19.39 -2.25
N GLN A 17 10.95 -19.38 -1.38
CA GLN A 17 11.86 -18.25 -1.20
C GLN A 17 12.64 -17.85 -2.47
N CYS A 18 12.70 -18.73 -3.47
CA CYS A 18 13.35 -18.48 -4.75
C CYS A 18 12.39 -17.87 -5.79
N GLU A 19 11.08 -17.83 -5.51
CA GLU A 19 10.07 -17.23 -6.36
C GLU A 19 10.00 -15.71 -6.15
N GLN A 20 9.76 -14.98 -7.25
CA GLN A 20 9.68 -13.53 -7.23
C GLN A 20 8.53 -13.02 -6.33
N ASP A 21 7.47 -13.83 -6.18
CA ASP A 21 6.32 -13.51 -5.36
C ASP A 21 6.54 -13.85 -3.88
N HIS A 22 7.73 -14.31 -3.48
CA HIS A 22 8.03 -14.50 -2.05
C HIS A 22 8.06 -13.17 -1.31
N GLU A 23 8.61 -12.12 -1.94
CA GLU A 23 8.63 -10.76 -1.41
C GLU A 23 8.33 -9.74 -2.51
N TRP A 24 7.37 -8.86 -2.28
CA TRP A 24 7.01 -7.85 -3.26
C TRP A 24 6.60 -6.53 -2.62
N PRO A 25 6.87 -5.40 -3.30
CA PRO A 25 6.27 -4.12 -2.94
C PRO A 25 4.86 -3.99 -3.54
N ALA A 26 3.93 -3.44 -2.76
CA ALA A 26 2.66 -2.91 -3.24
C ALA A 26 2.68 -1.37 -3.13
N CYS A 27 2.29 -0.69 -4.19
CA CYS A 27 2.36 0.77 -4.33
C CYS A 27 0.99 1.36 -4.63
N ILE A 28 0.56 2.33 -3.82
CA ILE A 28 -0.69 3.08 -4.03
C ILE A 28 -0.45 4.58 -3.83
N GLU A 29 -1.24 5.39 -4.51
CA GLU A 29 -1.29 6.83 -4.30
C GLU A 29 -2.43 7.17 -3.34
N ILE A 30 -2.16 8.02 -2.35
CA ILE A 30 -3.12 8.40 -1.32
C ILE A 30 -3.29 9.91 -1.33
N VAL A 31 -4.52 10.38 -1.57
CA VAL A 31 -4.90 11.78 -1.37
C VAL A 31 -5.23 12.00 0.09
N ALA A 32 -4.42 12.83 0.77
CA ALA A 32 -4.59 13.13 2.19
C ALA A 32 -4.19 14.59 2.50
N PRO A 33 -4.60 15.17 3.64
CA PRO A 33 -4.15 16.51 4.04
C PRO A 33 -2.65 16.63 4.32
N HIS A 34 -2.02 15.59 4.85
CA HIS A 34 -0.59 15.53 5.19
C HIS A 34 -0.06 14.09 5.17
N ALA A 35 1.26 13.93 5.13
CA ALA A 35 1.94 12.65 4.91
C ALA A 35 1.63 11.61 6.01
N GLU A 36 1.49 12.05 7.26
CA GLU A 36 1.19 11.17 8.40
C GLU A 36 -0.17 10.49 8.26
N LEU A 37 -1.18 11.19 7.73
CA LEU A 37 -2.50 10.61 7.48
C LEU A 37 -2.47 9.63 6.30
N ALA A 38 -1.73 9.96 5.25
CA ALA A 38 -1.53 9.03 4.14
C ALA A 38 -0.84 7.75 4.62
N ALA A 39 0.24 7.87 5.39
CA ALA A 39 0.95 6.74 5.96
C ALA A 39 0.06 5.93 6.89
N ALA A 40 -0.69 6.56 7.80
CA ALA A 40 -1.60 5.86 8.71
C ALA A 40 -2.69 5.09 7.95
N TRP A 41 -3.26 5.69 6.90
CA TRP A 41 -4.28 5.05 6.08
C TRP A 41 -3.74 3.87 5.27
N GLY A 42 -2.60 4.05 4.58
CA GLY A 42 -1.93 2.97 3.88
C GLY A 42 -1.57 1.82 4.82
N THR A 43 -1.08 2.13 6.02
CA THR A 43 -0.80 1.14 7.08
C THR A 43 -2.04 0.35 7.47
N ALA A 44 -3.19 1.03 7.59
CA ALA A 44 -4.45 0.39 7.97
C ALA A 44 -4.92 -0.59 6.89
N LEU A 45 -4.94 -0.16 5.63
CA LEU A 45 -5.25 -1.01 4.48
C LEU A 45 -4.30 -2.22 4.42
N ALA A 46 -3.01 -1.97 4.62
CA ALA A 46 -2.00 -3.02 4.61
C ALA A 46 -2.11 -4.03 5.72
N SER A 47 -2.40 -3.57 6.92
CA SER A 47 -2.62 -4.44 8.07
C SER A 47 -3.87 -5.30 7.87
N ASP A 48 -4.93 -4.72 7.29
CA ASP A 48 -6.16 -5.45 7.02
C ASP A 48 -5.95 -6.55 5.99
N TYR A 49 -5.30 -6.25 4.86
CA TYR A 49 -5.02 -7.26 3.84
C TYR A 49 -4.14 -8.40 4.39
N ALA A 50 -3.04 -8.09 5.07
CA ALA A 50 -2.17 -9.12 5.64
C ALA A 50 -2.88 -9.97 6.70
N ARG A 51 -3.80 -9.38 7.47
CA ARG A 51 -4.64 -10.14 8.41
C ARG A 51 -5.59 -11.10 7.71
N ARG A 52 -6.10 -10.75 6.53
CA ARG A 52 -7.01 -11.59 5.74
C ARG A 52 -6.29 -12.71 4.97
N HIS A 53 -4.98 -12.59 4.74
CA HIS A 53 -4.17 -13.55 3.98
C HIS A 53 -3.20 -14.31 4.90
N VAL A 54 -3.55 -15.55 5.24
CA VAL A 54 -2.73 -16.41 6.10
C VAL A 54 -1.37 -16.65 5.45
N GLY A 55 -0.29 -16.43 6.19
CA GLY A 55 1.08 -16.60 5.69
C GLY A 55 1.72 -15.30 5.21
N LEU A 56 0.93 -14.24 5.01
CA LEU A 56 1.43 -12.94 4.59
C LEU A 56 1.94 -12.12 5.78
N THR A 57 3.16 -11.59 5.63
CA THR A 57 3.81 -10.74 6.62
C THR A 57 4.13 -9.38 6.00
N ARG A 58 3.79 -8.30 6.70
CA ARG A 58 4.26 -6.96 6.32
C ARG A 58 5.67 -6.74 6.84
N LEU A 59 6.61 -6.42 5.96
CA LEU A 59 8.02 -6.19 6.28
C LEU A 59 8.31 -4.74 6.67
N GLY A 60 7.67 -3.79 5.99
CA GLY A 60 7.93 -2.37 6.17
C GLY A 60 7.11 -1.50 5.21
N GLN A 61 7.26 -0.18 5.33
CA GLN A 61 6.57 0.79 4.49
C GLN A 61 7.37 2.09 4.33
N SER A 62 7.09 2.83 3.25
CA SER A 62 7.57 4.20 3.02
C SER A 62 6.43 5.10 2.55
N ILE A 63 6.61 6.41 2.75
CA ILE A 63 5.67 7.43 2.27
C ILE A 63 6.48 8.54 1.59
N GLU A 64 6.07 8.93 0.40
CA GLU A 64 6.75 9.94 -0.41
C GLU A 64 5.74 10.98 -0.90
N ALA A 65 6.07 12.26 -0.79
CA ALA A 65 5.20 13.33 -1.28
C ALA A 65 5.30 13.45 -2.80
N LEU A 66 4.15 13.48 -3.48
CA LEU A 66 4.09 13.65 -4.93
C LEU A 66 3.94 15.14 -5.28
N ALA A 67 5.05 15.76 -5.69
CA ALA A 67 5.09 17.20 -6.00
C ALA A 67 4.14 17.61 -7.14
N ALA A 68 3.90 16.72 -8.11
CA ALA A 68 3.00 16.96 -9.23
C ALA A 68 1.55 16.46 -8.99
N GLY A 69 1.26 15.94 -7.79
CA GLY A 69 0.00 15.23 -7.52
C GLY A 69 0.02 13.77 -8.00
N PRO A 70 -1.16 13.10 -8.03
CA PRO A 70 -1.29 11.71 -8.47
C PRO A 70 -0.76 11.49 -9.90
N SER A 71 -0.03 10.41 -10.13
CA SER A 71 0.52 10.08 -11.45
C SER A 71 -0.54 9.50 -12.40
N GLY A 72 -1.63 8.95 -11.87
CA GLY A 72 -2.66 8.25 -12.63
C GLY A 72 -2.21 6.88 -13.16
N LYS A 73 -1.03 6.39 -12.75
CA LYS A 73 -0.49 5.08 -13.15
C LYS A 73 -0.65 4.01 -12.09
N LEU A 74 -0.86 4.43 -10.84
CA LEU A 74 -1.05 3.56 -9.69
C LEU A 74 -2.49 3.70 -9.19
N PRO A 75 -2.98 2.70 -8.46
CA PRO A 75 -4.21 2.83 -7.69
C PRO A 75 -4.23 4.10 -6.85
N LEU A 76 -5.31 4.88 -6.97
CA LEU A 76 -5.50 6.12 -6.24
C LEU A 76 -6.63 5.96 -5.23
N VAL A 77 -6.32 6.18 -3.95
CA VAL A 77 -7.30 6.15 -2.87
C VAL A 77 -7.35 7.48 -2.12
N GLN A 78 -8.49 7.76 -1.51
CA GLN A 78 -8.66 8.92 -0.67
C GLN A 78 -8.58 8.52 0.81
N TYR A 79 -7.90 9.33 1.62
CA TYR A 79 -7.85 9.14 3.06
C TYR A 79 -9.27 9.01 3.64
N GLY A 80 -9.52 7.93 4.37
CA GLY A 80 -10.78 7.65 5.05
C GLY A 80 -11.90 7.11 4.15
N ALA A 81 -11.66 6.96 2.84
CA ALA A 81 -12.61 6.31 1.93
C ALA A 81 -12.30 4.80 1.86
N PRO A 82 -13.30 3.92 1.99
CA PRO A 82 -13.08 2.48 1.83
C PRO A 82 -12.50 2.18 0.44
N ALA A 83 -11.61 1.20 0.38
CA ALA A 83 -11.03 0.69 -0.86
C ALA A 83 -10.98 -0.85 -0.79
N THR A 84 -11.34 -1.50 -1.89
CA THR A 84 -11.32 -2.95 -2.05
C THR A 84 -10.00 -3.42 -2.64
N ASP A 85 -9.57 -4.65 -2.36
CA ASP A 85 -8.29 -5.21 -2.85
C ASP A 85 -8.10 -5.04 -4.36
N ALA A 86 -9.18 -5.24 -5.13
CA ALA A 86 -9.17 -5.06 -6.58
C ALA A 86 -8.92 -3.59 -7.02
N GLU A 87 -9.40 -2.61 -6.25
CA GLU A 87 -9.15 -1.20 -6.51
C GLU A 87 -7.72 -0.79 -6.17
N ILE A 88 -7.13 -1.40 -5.13
CA ILE A 88 -5.76 -1.09 -4.67
C ILE A 88 -4.69 -1.96 -5.35
N GLY A 89 -5.07 -2.96 -6.14
CA GLY A 89 -4.16 -3.81 -6.92
C GLY A 89 -3.34 -4.78 -6.07
N TRP A 90 -3.96 -5.32 -5.02
CA TRP A 90 -3.35 -6.29 -4.11
C TRP A 90 -3.64 -7.73 -4.54
#